data_AF-X1KZ52-F1
#
_entry.id   AF-X1KZ52-F1
#
_cell.length_a   1.000
_cell.length_b   1.000
_cell.length_c   1.000
_cell.angle_alpha   90.00
_cell.angle_beta   90.00
_cell.angle_gamma   90.00
#
_symmetry.space_group_name_H-M   'P 1'
#
loop_
_entity.id
_entity.type
_entity.pdbx_description
1 polymer ?
#
loop_
_entity_poly.entity_id
_entity_poly.type
_entity_poly.pdbx_seq_one_letter_code
_entity_poly.pdbx_strand_id
1 'polypeptide(L)'
;SDDKQVLITTHSPILIDQLPFDKIYAVTKEVGQTAVMPLKEEKQVENVLFQAGIPNSWLLQRKSPSYLLIVEGRDDVKVWGKFLEREDVDPIRVRVASSGEPSGGHTKALEIGKFIKRARIPTPFKIVVDSDNKHPEKEESLKKEGFKPNEYHILYEKEIESYLINAEAISKLTAKSTGEVNQAIDNTQGSGKEKLKKVFLKLGFSEPNDCSKEYLAAQVEIPEEILSLIKEIK
;
A
#
# COMPACT_ATOMS: atom_id res chain seq x y z
N SER A 1 5.08 28.90 37.37
CA SER A 1 5.21 28.55 35.94
C SER A 1 3.92 28.97 35.31
N ASP A 2 3.92 29.98 34.45
CA ASP A 2 2.72 30.37 33.69
C ASP A 2 2.62 29.42 32.49
N ASP A 3 1.95 28.30 32.69
CA ASP A 3 1.64 27.37 31.61
C ASP A 3 0.58 28.01 30.71
N LYS A 4 1.03 28.66 29.64
CA LYS A 4 0.15 29.29 28.64
C LYS A 4 -0.23 28.26 27.59
N GLN A 5 -1.54 28.04 27.42
CA GLN A 5 -2.07 27.27 26.31
C GLN A 5 -2.26 28.18 25.08
N VAL A 6 -1.74 27.75 23.93
CA VAL A 6 -1.90 28.46 22.65
C VAL A 6 -2.75 27.60 21.72
N LEU A 7 -3.86 28.16 21.24
CA LEU A 7 -4.71 27.54 20.22
C LEU A 7 -4.49 28.26 18.89
N ILE A 8 -4.12 27.51 17.86
CA ILE A 8 -3.84 28.02 16.51
C ILE A 8 -4.81 27.37 15.54
N THR A 9 -5.52 28.18 14.77
CA THR A 9 -6.22 27.72 13.56
C THR A 9 -5.34 28.00 12.36
N THR A 10 -5.15 27.01 11.48
CA THR A 10 -4.24 27.17 10.35
C THR A 10 -4.67 26.35 9.14
N HIS A 11 -4.47 26.94 7.97
CA HIS A 11 -4.45 26.25 6.68
C HIS A 11 -3.03 26.25 6.07
N SER A 12 -1.99 26.59 6.84
CA SER A 12 -0.60 26.54 6.40
C SER A 12 -0.08 25.09 6.42
N PRO A 13 0.33 24.53 5.27
CA PRO A 13 0.93 23.19 5.22
C PRO A 13 2.13 23.06 6.16
N ILE A 14 3.00 24.07 6.18
CA ILE A 14 4.24 24.08 6.97
C ILE A 14 3.95 23.89 8.46
N LEU A 15 2.92 24.57 8.98
CA LEU A 15 2.57 24.44 10.40
C LEU A 15 1.96 23.08 10.71
N ILE A 16 1.13 22.55 9.81
CA ILE A 16 0.51 21.23 10.01
C ILE A 16 1.58 20.12 9.97
N ASP A 17 2.54 20.21 9.06
CA ASP A 17 3.59 19.21 8.88
C ASP A 17 4.62 19.19 10.01
N GLN A 18 4.74 20.30 10.75
CA GLN A 18 5.62 20.40 11.92
C GLN A 18 4.96 19.94 13.22
N LEU A 19 3.65 19.71 13.20
CA LEU A 19 2.89 19.34 14.39
C LEU A 19 2.59 17.83 14.39
N PRO A 20 2.86 17.13 15.50
CA PRO A 20 2.41 15.76 15.69
C PRO A 20 0.88 15.69 15.81
N PHE A 21 0.29 14.55 15.43
CA PHE A 21 -1.17 14.32 15.48
C PHE A 21 -1.78 14.53 16.87
N ASP A 22 -1.04 14.30 17.95
CA ASP A 22 -1.52 14.54 19.32
C ASP A 22 -1.79 16.01 19.64
N LYS A 23 -1.31 16.92 18.80
CA LYS A 23 -1.57 18.36 18.88
C LYS A 23 -2.54 18.87 17.81
N ILE A 24 -3.05 17.99 16.95
CA ILE A 24 -3.92 18.36 15.83
C ILE A 24 -5.37 17.98 16.12
N TYR A 25 -6.26 18.94 15.87
CA TYR A 25 -7.70 18.74 15.83
C TYR A 25 -8.19 19.01 14.41
N ALA A 26 -8.65 17.95 13.73
CA ALA A 26 -9.22 18.08 12.40
C ALA A 26 -10.66 18.61 12.49
N VAL A 27 -10.93 19.71 11.79
CA VAL A 27 -12.27 20.32 11.73
C VAL A 27 -12.85 20.08 10.35
N THR A 28 -14.01 19.42 10.29
CA THR A 28 -14.72 19.12 9.03
C THR A 28 -16.14 19.66 9.07
N LYS A 29 -16.69 20.01 7.90
CA LYS A 29 -18.05 20.53 7.76
C LYS A 29 -18.80 19.73 6.68
N GLU A 30 -19.90 19.09 7.05
CA GLU A 30 -20.80 18.38 6.13
C GLU A 30 -22.26 18.71 6.47
N VAL A 31 -23.06 19.00 5.45
CA VAL A 31 -24.52 19.22 5.56
C VAL A 31 -24.88 20.20 6.70
N GLY A 32 -24.09 21.27 6.84
CA GLY A 32 -24.29 22.30 7.87
C GLY A 32 -23.81 21.95 9.27
N GLN A 33 -23.32 20.73 9.53
CA GLN A 33 -22.76 20.33 10.82
C GLN A 33 -21.23 20.41 10.82
N THR A 34 -20.67 20.96 11.90
CA THR A 34 -19.22 20.99 12.15
C THR A 34 -18.85 19.83 13.07
N ALA A 35 -17.88 19.02 12.66
CA ALA A 35 -17.30 17.96 13.48
C ALA A 35 -15.84 18.30 13.80
N VAL A 36 -15.42 18.03 15.03
CA VAL A 36 -14.04 18.19 15.50
C VAL A 36 -13.53 16.81 15.91
N MET A 37 -12.43 16.37 15.33
CA MET A 37 -11.78 15.10 15.67
C MET A 37 -10.36 15.34 16.21
N PRO A 38 -10.07 15.00 17.47
CA PRO A 38 -8.69 14.95 17.95
C PRO A 38 -7.94 13.80 17.27
N LEU A 39 -6.72 14.04 16.77
CA LEU A 39 -5.93 13.01 16.10
C LEU A 39 -4.96 12.25 17.03
N LYS A 40 -4.98 12.56 18.34
CA LYS A 40 -4.05 11.99 19.35
C LYS A 40 -3.99 10.46 19.39
N GLU A 41 -5.08 9.79 19.04
CA GLU A 41 -5.19 8.32 19.11
C GLU A 41 -4.63 7.64 17.85
N GLU A 42 -4.24 8.43 16.84
CA GLU A 42 -3.90 7.97 15.50
C GLU A 42 -2.39 8.03 15.21
N LYS A 43 -1.55 8.11 16.27
CA LYS A 43 -0.09 8.23 16.17
C LYS A 43 0.56 7.09 15.37
N GLN A 44 0.00 5.88 15.44
CA GLN A 44 0.50 4.76 14.65
C GLN A 44 0.28 5.01 13.15
N VAL A 45 -0.89 5.54 12.78
CA VAL A 45 -1.22 5.87 11.40
C VAL A 45 -0.39 7.05 10.89
N GLU A 46 -0.13 8.06 11.73
CA GLU A 46 0.78 9.17 11.42
C GLU A 46 2.16 8.67 10.98
N ASN A 47 2.78 7.77 11.76
CA ASN A 47 4.10 7.24 11.46
C ASN A 47 4.13 6.50 10.12
N VAL A 48 3.10 5.71 9.84
CA VAL A 48 2.98 4.95 8.60
C VAL A 48 2.87 5.88 7.39
N LEU A 49 1.98 6.87 7.47
CA LEU A 49 1.76 7.81 6.37
C LEU A 49 3.01 8.68 6.15
N PHE A 50 3.68 9.10 7.23
CA PHE A 50 4.96 9.80 7.14
C PHE A 50 6.05 8.97 6.46
N GLN A 51 6.18 7.68 6.81
CA GLN A 51 7.11 6.75 6.15
C GLN A 51 6.78 6.54 4.67
N ALA A 52 5.51 6.59 4.28
CA ALA A 52 5.07 6.57 2.89
C ALA A 52 5.32 7.91 2.15
N GLY A 53 5.96 8.89 2.79
CA GLY A 53 6.24 10.20 2.22
C GLY A 53 4.98 11.07 2.09
N ILE A 54 3.97 10.81 2.92
CA ILE A 54 2.70 11.55 2.94
C ILE A 54 2.69 12.46 4.17
N PRO A 55 2.94 13.77 4.00
CA PRO A 55 2.94 14.70 5.11
C PRO A 55 1.51 14.97 5.63
N ASN A 56 1.40 15.45 6.87
CA ASN A 56 0.11 15.67 7.53
C ASN A 56 -0.80 16.64 6.75
N SER A 57 -0.22 17.69 6.18
CA SER A 57 -0.90 18.70 5.37
C SER A 57 -1.52 18.12 4.10
N TRP A 58 -0.90 17.10 3.52
CA TRP A 58 -1.40 16.41 2.33
C TRP A 58 -2.72 15.72 2.61
N LEU A 59 -2.75 14.95 3.70
CA LEU A 59 -3.95 14.26 4.20
C LEU A 59 -5.05 15.26 4.56
N LEU A 60 -4.70 16.33 5.28
CA LEU A 60 -5.67 17.21 5.90
C LEU A 60 -6.16 18.36 4.98
N GLN A 61 -5.48 18.66 3.88
CA GLN A 61 -5.75 19.88 3.08
C GLN A 61 -6.11 19.68 1.60
N ARG A 62 -6.39 18.47 1.10
CA ARG A 62 -6.71 18.21 -0.34
C ARG A 62 -5.61 18.67 -1.32
N LYS A 63 -4.37 18.88 -0.88
CA LYS A 63 -3.32 19.48 -1.74
C LYS A 63 -2.42 18.47 -2.46
N SER A 64 -2.50 17.19 -2.10
CA SER A 64 -1.96 15.96 -2.76
C SER A 64 -1.88 14.89 -1.66
N PRO A 65 -1.82 13.57 -1.94
CA PRO A 65 -1.96 12.94 -3.24
C PRO A 65 -3.43 12.96 -3.71
N SER A 66 -3.64 12.72 -5.01
CA SER A 66 -4.98 12.55 -5.60
C SER A 66 -5.59 11.20 -5.26
N TYR A 67 -4.75 10.21 -4.96
CA TYR A 67 -5.16 8.87 -4.56
C TYR A 67 -4.15 8.23 -3.61
N LEU A 68 -4.64 7.43 -2.66
CA LEU A 68 -3.83 6.62 -1.78
C LEU A 68 -4.11 5.13 -1.99
N LEU A 69 -3.10 4.39 -2.46
CA LEU A 69 -3.13 2.94 -2.53
C LEU A 69 -2.52 2.37 -1.26
N ILE A 70 -3.30 1.63 -0.47
CA ILE A 70 -2.86 1.06 0.80
C ILE A 70 -2.62 -0.43 0.58
N VAL A 71 -1.43 -0.93 0.88
CA VAL A 71 -1.02 -2.32 0.66
C VAL A 71 -0.53 -2.95 1.96
N GLU A 72 -0.55 -4.28 2.06
CA GLU A 72 -0.24 -4.97 3.31
C GLU A 72 1.26 -4.89 3.64
N GLY A 73 2.13 -5.25 2.69
CA GLY A 73 3.57 -5.41 2.91
C GLY A 73 4.42 -4.21 2.50
N ARG A 74 5.57 -4.06 3.17
CA ARG A 74 6.61 -3.08 2.78
C ARG A 74 7.14 -3.35 1.38
N ASP A 75 7.41 -4.62 1.08
CA ASP A 75 7.96 -5.06 -0.20
C ASP A 75 6.96 -4.79 -1.33
N ASP A 76 5.65 -4.90 -1.05
CA ASP A 76 4.57 -4.64 -1.99
C ASP A 76 4.59 -3.20 -2.47
N VAL A 77 4.94 -2.24 -1.61
CA VAL A 77 5.10 -0.82 -1.99
C VAL A 77 6.06 -0.67 -3.16
N LYS A 78 7.13 -1.48 -3.17
CA LYS A 78 8.15 -1.43 -4.22
C LYS A 78 7.66 -2.04 -5.52
N VAL A 79 6.96 -3.18 -5.43
CA VAL A 79 6.36 -3.86 -6.59
C VAL A 79 5.28 -2.98 -7.23
N TRP A 80 4.36 -2.44 -6.42
CA TRP A 80 3.33 -1.50 -6.86
C TRP A 80 3.93 -0.22 -7.43
N GLY A 81 4.95 0.34 -6.79
CA GLY A 81 5.67 1.51 -7.31
C GLY A 81 6.20 1.28 -8.72
N LYS A 82 6.74 0.09 -9.00
CA LYS A 82 7.23 -0.28 -10.34
C LYS A 82 6.13 -0.49 -11.36
N PHE A 83 5.00 -1.09 -10.99
CA PHE A 83 3.85 -1.20 -11.89
C PHE A 83 3.26 0.18 -12.24
N LEU A 84 3.16 1.08 -11.25
CA LEU A 84 2.69 2.45 -11.46
C LEU A 84 3.65 3.26 -12.36
N GLU A 85 4.95 3.14 -12.14
CA GLU A 85 5.98 3.80 -12.95
C GLU A 85 5.88 3.40 -14.43
N ARG A 86 5.67 2.11 -14.70
CA ARG A 86 5.55 1.58 -16.08
C ARG A 86 4.31 2.05 -16.82
N GLU A 87 3.28 2.44 -16.09
CA GLU A 87 2.03 2.99 -16.64
C GLU A 87 1.99 4.52 -16.60
N ASP A 88 3.16 5.15 -16.47
CA ASP A 88 3.36 6.61 -16.42
C ASP A 88 2.45 7.29 -15.38
N VAL A 89 2.25 6.64 -14.23
CA VAL A 89 1.50 7.24 -13.12
C VAL A 89 2.43 8.16 -12.33
N ASP A 90 2.05 9.43 -12.23
CA ASP A 90 2.78 10.40 -11.42
C ASP A 90 2.76 9.97 -9.95
N PRO A 91 3.92 9.68 -9.33
CA PRO A 91 3.99 9.24 -7.95
C PRO A 91 3.50 10.31 -6.96
N ILE A 92 3.45 11.59 -7.35
CA ILE A 92 2.85 12.67 -6.53
C ILE A 92 1.31 12.52 -6.51
N ARG A 93 0.72 12.05 -7.60
CA ARG A 93 -0.74 11.85 -7.71
C ARG A 93 -1.20 10.59 -7.00
N VAL A 94 -0.49 9.48 -7.16
CA VAL A 94 -0.82 8.19 -6.53
C VAL A 94 0.32 7.80 -5.59
N ARG A 95 0.03 7.77 -4.29
CA ARG A 95 0.98 7.29 -3.28
C ARG A 95 0.61 5.88 -2.85
N VAL A 96 1.63 5.03 -2.71
CA VAL A 96 1.48 3.69 -2.16
C VAL A 96 1.95 3.72 -0.70
N ALA A 97 1.13 3.23 0.21
CA ALA A 97 1.43 3.19 1.65
C ALA A 97 1.25 1.78 2.21
N SER A 98 2.16 1.38 3.09
CA SER A 98 2.06 0.17 3.92
C SER A 98 2.55 0.54 5.32
N SER A 99 2.10 -0.18 6.34
CA SER A 99 2.59 0.01 7.70
C SER A 99 4.07 -0.32 7.88
N GLY A 100 4.64 -1.11 6.96
CA GLY A 100 6.04 -1.51 7.03
C GLY A 100 6.37 -2.47 8.18
N GLU A 101 5.37 -2.90 8.95
CA GLU A 101 5.57 -3.82 10.08
C GLU A 101 5.74 -5.28 9.59
N PRO A 102 6.61 -6.08 10.23
CA PRO A 102 6.86 -7.47 9.81
C PRO A 102 5.66 -8.42 9.94
N SER A 103 4.64 -8.04 10.70
CA SER A 103 3.46 -8.86 10.96
C SER A 103 2.19 -8.01 11.00
N GLY A 104 1.05 -8.63 10.69
CA GLY A 104 -0.26 -7.97 10.76
C GLY A 104 -0.54 -6.97 9.63
N GLY A 105 0.11 -7.11 8.47
CA GLY A 105 -0.06 -6.23 7.30
C GLY A 105 -1.53 -5.95 6.97
N HIS A 106 -2.35 -7.01 6.88
CA HIS A 106 -3.81 -6.89 6.73
C HIS A 106 -4.46 -5.95 7.74
N THR A 107 -4.32 -6.23 9.04
CA THR A 107 -4.93 -5.43 10.11
C THR A 107 -4.48 -3.97 10.05
N LYS A 108 -3.20 -3.74 9.75
CA LYS A 108 -2.65 -2.39 9.65
C LYS A 108 -3.15 -1.63 8.43
N ALA A 109 -3.27 -2.28 7.27
CA ALA A 109 -3.88 -1.69 6.09
C ALA A 109 -5.33 -1.24 6.38
N LEU A 110 -6.09 -2.06 7.12
CA LEU A 110 -7.43 -1.71 7.58
C LEU A 110 -7.43 -0.53 8.56
N GLU A 111 -6.48 -0.47 9.50
CA GLU A 111 -6.35 0.65 10.45
C GLU A 111 -6.14 1.99 9.72
N ILE A 112 -5.28 2.02 8.69
CA ILE A 112 -5.05 3.23 7.87
C ILE A 112 -6.34 3.62 7.13
N GLY A 113 -7.01 2.68 6.48
CA GLY A 113 -8.28 2.95 5.79
C GLY A 113 -9.37 3.45 6.72
N LYS A 114 -9.51 2.85 7.91
CA LYS A 114 -10.46 3.29 8.94
C LYS A 114 -10.13 4.70 9.41
N PHE A 115 -8.84 5.01 9.62
CA PHE A 115 -8.42 6.36 9.98
C PHE A 115 -8.84 7.38 8.91
N ILE A 116 -8.58 7.10 7.63
CA ILE A 116 -8.96 7.99 6.53
C ILE A 116 -10.47 8.27 6.55
N LYS A 117 -11.28 7.24 6.77
CA LYS A 117 -12.75 7.39 6.89
C LYS A 117 -13.16 8.17 8.14
N ARG A 118 -12.61 7.83 9.31
CA ARG A 118 -12.93 8.49 10.60
C ARG A 118 -12.53 9.97 10.58
N ALA A 119 -11.32 10.26 10.13
CA ALA A 119 -10.77 11.60 9.97
C ALA A 119 -11.41 12.37 8.81
N ARG A 120 -12.28 11.69 8.02
CA ARG A 120 -12.94 12.24 6.83
C ARG A 120 -11.94 12.89 5.89
N ILE A 121 -10.79 12.22 5.73
CA ILE A 121 -9.75 12.66 4.83
C ILE A 121 -10.34 12.62 3.41
N PRO A 122 -10.33 13.75 2.69
CA PRO A 122 -10.99 13.87 1.39
C PRO A 122 -10.25 13.17 0.25
N THR A 123 -9.04 12.67 0.49
CA THR A 123 -8.26 11.93 -0.50
C THR A 123 -8.88 10.54 -0.73
N PRO A 124 -9.28 10.21 -1.97
CA PRO A 124 -9.69 8.86 -2.35
C PRO A 124 -8.61 7.82 -2.00
N PHE A 125 -9.04 6.63 -1.60
CA PHE A 125 -8.13 5.55 -1.27
C PHE A 125 -8.68 4.19 -1.70
N LYS A 126 -7.77 3.23 -1.86
CA LYS A 126 -8.10 1.81 -2.05
C LYS A 126 -7.14 0.93 -1.26
N ILE A 127 -7.68 -0.04 -0.54
CA ILE A 127 -6.91 -1.05 0.16
C ILE A 127 -6.74 -2.26 -0.74
N VAL A 128 -5.51 -2.61 -1.09
CA VAL A 128 -5.20 -3.88 -1.77
C VAL A 128 -4.76 -4.88 -0.72
N VAL A 129 -5.45 -6.01 -0.66
CA VAL A 129 -5.16 -7.09 0.28
C VAL A 129 -4.80 -8.37 -0.46
N ASP A 130 -3.87 -9.12 0.12
CA ASP A 130 -3.55 -10.47 -0.32
C ASP A 130 -4.77 -11.36 -0.09
N SER A 131 -5.06 -12.23 -1.07
CA SER A 131 -6.19 -13.14 -0.92
C SER A 131 -5.90 -14.24 0.06
N ASP A 132 -4.64 -14.66 0.20
CA ASP A 132 -4.26 -15.89 0.91
C ASP A 132 -5.05 -17.13 0.42
N ASN A 133 -5.59 -17.10 -0.81
CA ASN A 133 -6.59 -18.04 -1.34
C ASN A 133 -7.90 -18.11 -0.53
N LYS A 134 -8.24 -17.04 0.17
CA LYS A 134 -9.37 -16.89 1.11
C LYS A 134 -10.24 -15.68 0.76
N HIS A 135 -10.52 -15.50 -0.53
CA HIS A 135 -11.24 -14.35 -1.06
C HIS A 135 -12.56 -14.04 -0.32
N PRO A 136 -13.46 -15.02 -0.06
CA PRO A 136 -14.71 -14.74 0.66
C PRO A 136 -14.50 -14.28 2.11
N GLU A 137 -13.52 -14.88 2.81
CA GLU A 137 -13.20 -14.50 4.21
C GLU A 137 -12.67 -13.06 4.28
N LYS A 138 -11.79 -12.69 3.34
CA LYS A 138 -11.21 -11.34 3.24
C LYS A 138 -12.29 -10.31 2.90
N GLU A 139 -13.18 -10.63 1.97
CA GLU A 139 -14.29 -9.75 1.58
C GLU A 139 -15.26 -9.53 2.75
N GLU A 140 -15.62 -10.58 3.48
CA GLU A 140 -16.48 -10.48 4.65
C GLU A 140 -15.81 -9.65 5.77
N SER A 141 -14.51 -9.84 6.00
CA SER A 141 -13.72 -9.04 6.95
C SER A 141 -13.76 -7.55 6.59
N LEU A 142 -13.47 -7.20 5.34
CA LEU A 142 -13.51 -5.82 4.84
C LEU A 142 -14.91 -5.19 4.96
N LYS A 143 -15.97 -5.94 4.64
CA LYS A 143 -17.36 -5.49 4.81
C LYS A 143 -17.73 -5.26 6.27
N LYS A 144 -17.34 -6.17 7.18
CA LYS A 144 -17.55 -6.01 8.64
C LYS A 144 -16.88 -4.76 9.19
N GLU A 145 -15.75 -4.38 8.61
CA GLU A 145 -14.99 -3.18 8.96
C GLU A 145 -15.54 -1.90 8.32
N GLY A 146 -16.65 -2.02 7.58
CA GLY A 146 -17.38 -0.91 7.00
C GLY A 146 -16.80 -0.39 5.70
N PHE A 147 -15.91 -1.12 5.03
CA PHE A 147 -15.40 -0.75 3.71
C PHE A 147 -16.39 -1.09 2.59
N LYS A 148 -16.53 -0.18 1.65
CA LYS A 148 -17.36 -0.35 0.45
C LYS A 148 -16.58 -1.10 -0.64
N PRO A 149 -17.25 -1.79 -1.58
CA PRO A 149 -16.57 -2.53 -2.65
C PRO A 149 -15.59 -1.71 -3.50
N ASN A 150 -15.79 -0.40 -3.62
CA ASN A 150 -14.88 0.49 -4.35
C ASN A 150 -13.69 0.99 -3.52
N GLU A 151 -13.65 0.72 -2.21
CA GLU A 151 -12.58 1.14 -1.28
C GLU A 151 -11.55 0.03 -1.04
N TYR A 152 -11.74 -1.17 -1.60
CA TYR A 152 -10.79 -2.27 -1.50
C TYR A 152 -10.69 -3.07 -2.79
N HIS A 153 -9.64 -3.87 -2.87
CA HIS A 153 -9.43 -4.91 -3.86
C HIS A 153 -8.72 -6.10 -3.20
N ILE A 154 -9.20 -7.30 -3.46
CA ILE A 154 -8.56 -8.54 -3.00
C ILE A 154 -7.96 -9.17 -4.23
N LEU A 155 -6.64 -9.40 -4.21
CA LEU A 155 -5.92 -9.97 -5.36
C LEU A 155 -6.53 -11.31 -5.79
N TYR A 156 -6.53 -11.62 -7.09
CA TYR A 156 -6.98 -12.94 -7.57
C TYR A 156 -5.98 -14.03 -7.19
N GLU A 157 -4.69 -13.72 -7.31
CA GLU A 157 -3.64 -14.59 -6.80
C GLU A 157 -3.49 -14.47 -5.28
N LYS A 158 -2.71 -15.38 -4.70
CA LYS A 158 -2.49 -15.44 -3.25
C LYS A 158 -1.99 -14.10 -2.67
N GLU A 159 -0.99 -13.52 -3.31
CA GLU A 159 -0.27 -12.30 -2.91
C GLU A 159 0.46 -11.70 -4.13
N ILE A 160 0.91 -10.44 -4.04
CA ILE A 160 1.49 -9.72 -5.18
C ILE A 160 2.72 -10.40 -5.79
N GLU A 161 3.55 -11.10 -5.00
CA GLU A 161 4.70 -11.85 -5.50
C GLU A 161 4.32 -13.00 -6.44
N SER A 162 3.07 -13.47 -6.41
CA SER A 162 2.61 -14.54 -7.30
C SER A 162 2.73 -14.11 -8.76
N TYR A 163 2.46 -12.84 -9.06
CA TYR A 163 2.58 -12.28 -10.41
C TYR A 163 4.04 -12.08 -10.86
N LEU A 164 5.01 -12.18 -9.95
CA LEU A 164 6.44 -12.05 -10.26
C LEU A 164 7.07 -13.38 -10.70
N ILE A 165 6.35 -14.51 -10.56
CA ILE A 165 6.83 -15.83 -10.96
C ILE A 165 6.70 -15.98 -12.47
N ASN A 166 7.66 -15.41 -13.20
CA ASN A 166 7.73 -15.46 -14.66
C ASN A 166 9.13 -15.92 -15.09
N ALA A 167 9.17 -16.93 -15.95
CA ALA A 167 10.43 -17.56 -16.32
C ALA A 167 11.37 -16.64 -17.12
N GLU A 168 10.84 -15.77 -17.96
CA GLU A 168 11.63 -14.82 -18.76
C GLU A 168 12.21 -13.70 -17.90
N ALA A 169 11.43 -13.17 -16.94
CA ALA A 169 11.92 -12.16 -16.01
C ALA A 169 13.00 -12.73 -15.07
N ILE A 170 12.76 -13.93 -14.54
CA ILE A 170 13.71 -14.60 -13.64
C ILE A 170 14.99 -15.01 -14.39
N SER A 171 14.89 -15.47 -15.65
CA SER A 171 16.06 -15.84 -16.45
C SER A 171 16.99 -14.64 -16.69
N LYS A 172 16.44 -13.46 -16.99
CA LYS A 172 17.20 -12.21 -17.12
C LYS A 172 17.92 -11.83 -15.83
N LEU A 173 17.26 -11.97 -14.68
CA LEU A 173 17.84 -11.61 -13.38
C LEU A 173 18.93 -12.60 -12.91
N THR A 174 18.73 -13.90 -13.18
CA THR A 174 19.61 -14.97 -12.68
C THR A 174 20.66 -15.43 -13.69
N ALA A 175 20.60 -14.94 -14.93
CA ALA A 175 21.41 -15.41 -16.06
C ALA A 175 21.32 -16.94 -16.30
N LYS A 176 20.24 -17.57 -15.84
CA LYS A 176 19.91 -18.98 -16.12
C LYS A 176 19.09 -19.07 -17.41
N SER A 177 19.11 -20.21 -18.08
CA SER A 177 18.26 -20.40 -19.26
C SER A 177 16.78 -20.44 -18.85
N THR A 178 15.88 -19.96 -19.70
CA THR A 178 14.43 -20.04 -19.46
C THR A 178 13.96 -21.47 -19.22
N GLY A 179 14.61 -22.47 -19.85
CA GLY A 179 14.33 -23.89 -19.61
C GLY A 179 14.66 -24.35 -18.19
N GLU A 180 15.84 -23.98 -17.66
CA GLU A 180 16.19 -24.26 -16.27
C GLU A 180 15.24 -23.57 -15.28
N VAL A 181 14.85 -22.33 -15.58
CA VAL A 181 13.91 -21.57 -14.75
C VAL A 181 12.51 -22.20 -14.77
N ASN A 182 11.99 -22.58 -15.93
CA ASN A 182 10.72 -23.31 -16.04
C ASN A 182 10.76 -24.61 -15.24
N GLN A 183 11.82 -25.39 -15.40
CA GLN A 183 12.01 -26.61 -14.62
C GLN A 183 12.03 -26.34 -13.10
N ALA A 184 12.66 -25.24 -12.67
CA ALA A 184 12.65 -24.84 -11.26
C ALA A 184 11.25 -24.43 -10.79
N ILE A 185 10.47 -23.70 -11.60
CA ILE A 185 9.09 -23.29 -11.30
C ILE A 185 8.17 -24.51 -11.20
N ASP A 186 8.19 -25.39 -12.19
CA ASP A 186 7.29 -26.55 -12.31
C ASP A 186 7.53 -27.57 -11.19
N ASN A 187 8.79 -27.80 -10.83
CA ASN A 187 9.14 -28.73 -9.76
C ASN A 187 8.98 -28.12 -8.36
N THR A 188 8.56 -26.86 -8.24
CA THR A 188 8.44 -26.16 -6.96
C THR A 188 6.98 -26.03 -6.53
N GLN A 189 6.66 -26.70 -5.43
CA GLN A 189 5.37 -26.63 -4.76
C GLN A 189 5.24 -25.35 -3.92
N GLY A 190 4.01 -24.85 -3.81
CA GLY A 190 3.64 -23.63 -3.10
C GLY A 190 3.07 -22.56 -4.04
N SER A 191 2.88 -21.35 -3.52
CA SER A 191 2.45 -20.18 -4.29
C SER A 191 3.04 -18.89 -3.70
N GLY A 192 2.96 -17.81 -4.47
CA GLY A 192 3.42 -16.47 -4.08
C GLY A 192 4.87 -16.42 -3.61
N LYS A 193 5.12 -15.67 -2.53
CA LYS A 193 6.43 -15.39 -1.94
C LYS A 193 7.20 -16.65 -1.59
N GLU A 194 6.52 -17.66 -1.06
CA GLU A 194 7.16 -18.94 -0.70
C GLU A 194 7.65 -19.69 -1.96
N LYS A 195 6.83 -19.75 -3.01
CA LYS A 195 7.23 -20.38 -4.27
C LYS A 195 8.37 -19.61 -4.92
N LEU A 196 8.27 -18.28 -4.99
CA LEU A 196 9.31 -17.43 -5.56
C LEU A 196 10.66 -17.64 -4.84
N LYS A 197 10.66 -17.65 -3.51
CA LYS A 197 11.84 -17.97 -2.69
C LYS A 197 12.45 -19.33 -3.05
N LYS A 198 11.63 -20.39 -3.07
CA LYS A 198 12.09 -21.75 -3.38
C LYS A 198 12.65 -21.87 -4.80
N VAL A 199 12.08 -21.16 -5.77
CA VAL A 199 12.60 -21.10 -7.14
C VAL A 199 14.01 -20.51 -7.17
N PHE A 200 14.23 -19.37 -6.51
CA PHE A 200 15.56 -18.75 -6.44
C PHE A 200 16.60 -19.67 -5.76
N LEU A 201 16.23 -20.29 -4.64
CA LEU A 201 17.10 -21.24 -3.95
C LEU A 201 17.49 -22.43 -4.85
N LYS A 202 16.54 -22.99 -5.62
CA LYS A 202 16.83 -24.07 -6.59
C LYS A 202 17.74 -23.66 -7.73
N LEU A 203 17.68 -22.39 -8.14
CA LEU A 203 18.55 -21.85 -9.18
C LEU A 203 19.97 -21.52 -8.64
N GLY A 204 20.22 -21.71 -7.34
CA GLY A 204 21.50 -21.45 -6.69
C GLY A 204 21.67 -20.00 -6.21
N PHE A 205 20.58 -19.26 -6.05
CA PHE A 205 20.58 -17.87 -5.58
C PHE A 205 20.02 -17.75 -4.17
N SER A 206 20.33 -16.64 -3.49
CA SER A 206 19.68 -16.29 -2.23
C SER A 206 18.21 -15.95 -2.45
N GLU A 207 17.46 -15.82 -1.35
CA GLU A 207 16.07 -15.36 -1.39
C GLU A 207 15.97 -14.00 -2.09
N PRO A 208 14.92 -13.76 -2.89
CA PRO A 208 14.73 -12.49 -3.57
C PRO A 208 14.48 -11.38 -2.54
N ASN A 209 15.33 -10.36 -2.56
CA ASN A 209 15.15 -9.13 -1.79
C ASN A 209 14.31 -8.10 -2.56
N ASP A 210 14.09 -6.93 -1.96
CA ASP A 210 13.31 -5.84 -2.55
C ASP A 210 13.81 -5.45 -3.95
N CYS A 211 15.12 -5.33 -4.14
CA CYS A 211 15.71 -4.99 -5.44
C CYS A 211 15.41 -6.04 -6.51
N SER A 212 15.51 -7.33 -6.16
CA SER A 212 15.14 -8.43 -7.04
C SER A 212 13.66 -8.37 -7.41
N LYS A 213 12.78 -8.10 -6.44
CA LYS A 213 11.33 -7.99 -6.68
C LYS A 213 10.98 -6.80 -7.57
N GLU A 214 11.59 -5.63 -7.33
CA GLU A 214 11.44 -4.46 -8.19
C GLU A 214 11.89 -4.74 -9.62
N TYR A 215 13.03 -5.42 -9.78
CA TYR A 215 13.51 -5.82 -11.10
C TYR A 215 12.53 -6.75 -11.80
N LEU A 216 12.03 -7.78 -11.11
CA LEU A 216 11.02 -8.68 -11.68
C LEU A 216 9.76 -7.91 -12.09
N ALA A 217 9.23 -7.04 -11.22
CA ALA A 217 8.08 -6.19 -11.51
C ALA A 217 8.29 -5.28 -12.73
N ALA A 218 9.53 -4.85 -12.98
CA ALA A 218 9.88 -4.08 -14.16
C ALA A 218 9.93 -4.90 -15.46
N GLN A 219 10.09 -6.23 -15.38
CA GLN A 219 10.28 -7.12 -16.53
C GLN A 219 9.06 -7.95 -16.90
N VAL A 220 8.18 -8.28 -15.94
CA VAL A 220 6.98 -9.08 -16.21
C VAL A 220 5.96 -8.31 -17.04
N GLU A 221 5.11 -8.98 -17.80
CA GLU A 221 3.89 -8.35 -18.31
C GLU A 221 3.02 -7.94 -17.10
N ILE A 222 2.48 -6.71 -17.09
CA ILE A 222 1.64 -6.27 -15.98
C ILE A 222 0.32 -7.06 -16.06
N PRO A 223 -0.07 -7.79 -15.00
CA PRO A 223 -1.30 -8.57 -15.03
C PRO A 223 -2.53 -7.69 -15.30
N GLU A 224 -3.52 -8.21 -16.02
CA GLU A 224 -4.73 -7.45 -16.39
C GLU A 224 -5.45 -6.85 -15.17
N GLU A 225 -5.51 -7.60 -14.08
CA GLU A 225 -6.06 -7.15 -12.80
C GLU A 225 -5.34 -5.90 -12.25
N ILE A 226 -4.00 -5.92 -12.28
CA ILE A 226 -3.18 -4.79 -11.82
C ILE A 226 -3.36 -3.60 -12.76
N LEU A 227 -3.39 -3.82 -14.08
CA LEU A 227 -3.68 -2.77 -15.06
C LEU A 227 -5.06 -2.14 -14.86
N SER A 228 -6.08 -2.94 -14.55
CA SER A 228 -7.43 -2.47 -14.26
C SER A 228 -7.44 -1.55 -13.04
N LEU A 229 -6.76 -1.96 -11.97
CA LEU A 229 -6.61 -1.13 -10.76
C LEU A 229 -5.86 0.17 -11.05
N ILE A 230 -4.77 0.13 -11.82
CA ILE A 230 -4.03 1.33 -12.19
C ILE A 230 -4.89 2.30 -12.98
N LYS A 231 -5.70 1.80 -13.93
CA LYS A 231 -6.64 2.63 -14.71
C LYS A 231 -7.72 3.28 -13.86
N GLU A 232 -8.13 2.63 -12.77
CA GLU A 232 -9.13 3.18 -11.85
C GLU A 232 -8.59 4.35 -11.01
N ILE A 233 -7.30 4.31 -10.66
CA ILE A 233 -6.68 5.26 -9.71
C ILE A 233 -5.87 6.39 -10.38
N LYS A 234 -5.66 6.30 -11.70
CA LYS A 234 -4.95 7.30 -12.53
C LYS A 234 -5.81 8.54 -12.81
#